data_AF-A0A3D0QUP7-F1
#
_entry.id   AF-A0A3D0QUP7-F1
#
_cell.length_a   1.000
_cell.length_b   1.000
_cell.length_c   1.000
_cell.angle_alpha   90.00
_cell.angle_beta   90.00
_cell.angle_gamma   90.00
#
_symmetry.space_group_name_H-M   'P 1'
#
loop_
_entity.id
_entity.type
_entity.pdbx_description
1 polymer ?
#
loop_
_entity_poly.entity_id
_entity_poly.type
_entity_poly.pdbx_seq_one_letter_code
_entity_poly.pdbx_strand_id
1 'polypeptide(L)'
;MTRPPDVSAALWNSSVSPRGQTRAARETYRAVLLEQYKLCVEMADRVSARRNLTNTFFLSLNSLVAAGAVSAGGARAGRAPLWLLVAALVILLTQCAAWFFLIRSYRQLNAAKWAVIGAFEERLPAYAYSRGEWAALGEGRDWRRYLPLTHVEQWVPWIFAASYVLGGTAIAFG
;
A
#
# COMPACT_ATOMS: atom_id res chain seq x y z
N MET A 1 7.98 15.72 -0.23
CA MET A 1 6.90 15.14 -1.05
C MET A 1 6.66 16.07 -2.22
N THR A 2 6.85 15.59 -3.46
CA THR A 2 6.50 16.33 -4.68
C THR A 2 5.00 16.62 -4.66
N ARG A 3 4.60 17.87 -4.92
CA ARG A 3 3.19 18.23 -5.10
C ARG A 3 2.60 17.24 -6.12
N PRO A 4 1.48 16.55 -5.82
CA PRO A 4 0.89 15.64 -6.79
C PRO A 4 0.67 16.40 -8.11
N PRO A 5 0.80 15.73 -9.27
CA PRO A 5 0.50 16.35 -10.56
C PRO A 5 -0.87 17.02 -10.49
N ASP A 6 -1.08 18.12 -11.20
CA ASP A 6 -2.35 18.85 -11.17
C ASP A 6 -3.46 17.99 -11.81
N VAL A 7 -4.03 17.09 -11.00
CA VAL A 7 -5.10 16.16 -11.38
C VAL A 7 -6.41 16.93 -11.66
N SER A 8 -6.53 18.16 -11.17
CA SER A 8 -7.75 18.97 -11.30
C SER A 8 -8.11 19.18 -12.78
N ALA A 9 -7.11 19.47 -13.62
CA ALA A 9 -7.32 19.65 -15.06
C ALA A 9 -7.82 18.38 -15.77
N ALA A 10 -7.39 17.19 -15.33
CA ALA A 10 -7.80 15.91 -15.93
C ALA A 10 -9.10 15.34 -15.34
N LEU A 11 -9.46 15.72 -14.11
CA LEU A 11 -10.62 15.19 -13.41
C LEU A 11 -11.94 15.79 -13.90
N TRP A 12 -11.94 17.09 -14.20
CA TRP A 12 -13.19 17.82 -14.42
C TRP A 12 -13.65 17.81 -15.87
N ASN A 13 -14.83 17.24 -16.12
CA ASN A 13 -15.48 17.30 -17.42
C ASN A 13 -16.04 18.72 -17.68
N SER A 14 -15.38 19.49 -18.55
CA SER A 14 -15.77 20.86 -18.92
C SER A 14 -17.08 20.96 -19.69
N SER A 15 -17.52 19.87 -20.35
CA SER A 15 -18.82 19.82 -21.05
C SER A 15 -20.02 19.79 -20.11
N VAL A 16 -19.82 19.48 -18.82
CA VAL A 16 -20.89 19.41 -17.81
C VAL A 16 -20.65 20.48 -16.75
N SER A 17 -21.35 21.61 -16.86
CA SER A 17 -21.21 22.73 -15.91
C SER A 17 -22.57 23.16 -15.34
N PRO A 18 -22.66 23.43 -14.02
CA PRO A 18 -23.90 23.89 -13.38
C PRO A 18 -24.23 25.37 -13.65
N ARG A 19 -23.40 26.10 -14.42
CA ARG A 19 -23.60 27.54 -14.69
C ARG A 19 -24.79 27.75 -15.62
N GLY A 20 -25.66 28.70 -15.28
CA GLY A 20 -26.86 29.03 -16.08
C GLY A 20 -28.01 28.04 -15.97
N GLN A 21 -27.89 27.00 -15.12
CA GLN A 21 -28.93 25.98 -14.97
C GLN A 21 -29.97 26.33 -13.88
N THR A 22 -31.13 25.69 -13.96
CA THR A 22 -32.20 25.77 -12.96
C THR A 22 -31.70 25.30 -11.59
N ARG A 23 -32.42 25.68 -10.51
CA ARG A 23 -32.10 25.23 -9.15
C ARG A 23 -32.08 23.70 -9.05
N ALA A 24 -33.10 23.03 -9.60
CA ALA A 24 -33.21 21.58 -9.58
C ALA A 24 -32.00 20.89 -10.25
N ALA A 25 -31.55 21.37 -11.41
CA ALA A 25 -30.41 20.81 -12.10
C ALA A 25 -29.08 20.98 -11.32
N ARG A 26 -28.92 22.11 -10.61
CA ARG A 26 -27.77 22.32 -9.70
C ARG A 26 -27.79 21.37 -8.49
N GLU A 27 -28.96 21.07 -7.95
CA GLU A 27 -29.13 20.11 -6.86
C GLU A 27 -28.78 18.69 -7.34
N THR A 28 -29.25 18.28 -8.52
CA THR A 28 -28.87 17.00 -9.15
C THR A 28 -27.36 16.92 -9.41
N TYR A 29 -26.74 17.98 -9.93
CA TYR A 29 -25.29 18.01 -10.15
C TYR A 29 -24.51 17.79 -8.84
N ARG A 30 -24.90 18.45 -7.75
CA ARG A 30 -24.28 18.28 -6.43
C ARG A 30 -24.47 16.86 -5.89
N ALA A 31 -25.64 16.26 -6.09
CA ALA A 31 -25.91 14.89 -5.70
C ALA A 31 -25.00 13.90 -6.45
N VAL A 32 -24.89 14.02 -7.78
CA VAL A 32 -24.01 13.18 -8.60
C VAL A 32 -22.54 13.36 -8.20
N LEU A 33 -22.11 14.60 -7.96
CA LEU A 33 -20.75 14.90 -7.50
C LEU A 33 -20.45 14.20 -6.17
N LEU A 34 -21.37 14.27 -5.22
CA LEU A 34 -21.24 13.62 -3.91
C LEU A 34 -21.21 12.10 -4.03
N GLU A 35 -22.03 11.51 -4.90
CA GLU A 35 -22.04 10.06 -5.15
C GLU A 35 -20.72 9.59 -5.79
N GLN A 36 -20.18 10.33 -6.77
CA GLN A 36 -18.86 10.02 -7.34
C GLN A 36 -17.76 10.09 -6.28
N TYR A 37 -17.79 11.12 -5.43
CA TYR A 37 -16.86 11.26 -4.31
C TYR A 37 -16.92 10.06 -3.36
N LYS A 38 -18.12 9.64 -2.94
CA LYS A 38 -18.31 8.47 -2.06
C LYS A 38 -17.72 7.21 -2.68
N LEU A 39 -18.00 6.95 -3.96
CA LEU A 39 -17.45 5.80 -4.69
C LEU A 39 -15.92 5.86 -4.78
N CYS A 40 -15.34 7.05 -5.01
CA CYS A 40 -13.89 7.23 -5.03
C CYS A 40 -13.25 6.92 -3.67
N VAL A 41 -13.84 7.43 -2.58
CA VAL A 41 -13.39 7.17 -1.20
C VAL A 41 -13.48 5.69 -0.88
N GLU A 42 -14.61 5.04 -1.16
CA GLU A 42 -14.79 3.60 -0.95
C GLU A 42 -13.76 2.79 -1.72
N MET A 43 -13.49 3.17 -2.98
CA MET A 43 -12.50 2.49 -3.80
C MET A 43 -11.04 2.75 -3.38
N ALA A 44 -10.75 3.83 -2.65
CA ALA A 44 -9.45 4.06 -2.02
C ALA A 44 -9.29 3.21 -0.75
N ASP A 45 -10.35 3.12 0.05
CA ASP A 45 -10.37 2.26 1.25
C ASP A 45 -10.22 0.78 0.88
N ARG A 46 -10.98 0.29 -0.11
CA ARG A 46 -10.86 -1.09 -0.62
C ARG A 46 -9.44 -1.44 -1.08
N VAL A 47 -8.71 -0.50 -1.69
CA VAL A 47 -7.31 -0.72 -2.08
C VAL A 47 -6.40 -0.80 -0.86
N SER A 48 -6.65 0.04 0.14
CA SER A 48 -5.94 0.00 1.42
C SER A 48 -6.16 -1.34 2.15
N ALA A 49 -7.40 -1.84 2.16
CA ALA A 49 -7.74 -3.15 2.72
C ALA A 49 -7.05 -4.30 1.96
N ARG A 50 -7.02 -4.26 0.62
CA ARG A 50 -6.28 -5.25 -0.21
C ARG A 50 -4.78 -5.26 0.07
N ARG A 51 -4.18 -4.09 0.30
CA ARG A 51 -2.77 -3.98 0.72
C ARG A 51 -2.54 -4.69 2.06
N ASN A 52 -3.40 -4.45 3.04
CA ASN A 52 -3.29 -5.08 4.36
C ASN A 52 -3.42 -6.61 4.28
N LEU A 53 -4.39 -7.11 3.52
CA LEU A 53 -4.54 -8.56 3.28
C LEU A 53 -3.28 -9.14 2.64
N THR A 54 -2.75 -8.51 1.59
CA THR A 54 -1.51 -8.93 0.93
C THR A 54 -0.34 -8.98 1.92
N ASN A 55 -0.23 -7.96 2.78
CA ASN A 55 0.81 -7.89 3.80
C ASN A 55 0.71 -9.06 4.80
N THR A 56 -0.48 -9.31 5.35
CA THR A 56 -0.72 -10.42 6.29
C THR A 56 -0.49 -11.79 5.66
N PHE A 57 -0.84 -11.97 4.39
CA PHE A 57 -0.59 -13.20 3.65
C PHE A 57 0.92 -13.49 3.57
N PHE A 58 1.72 -12.54 3.06
CA PHE A 58 3.16 -12.75 2.95
C PHE A 58 3.84 -12.87 4.31
N LEU A 59 3.42 -12.08 5.30
CA LEU A 59 3.97 -12.18 6.65
C LEU A 59 3.74 -13.59 7.23
N SER A 60 2.52 -14.12 7.11
CA SER A 60 2.18 -15.47 7.57
C SER A 60 2.99 -16.54 6.84
N LEU A 61 3.07 -16.45 5.51
CA LEU A 61 3.81 -17.40 4.68
C LEU A 61 5.31 -17.42 5.05
N ASN A 62 5.94 -16.26 5.11
CA ASN A 62 7.37 -16.14 5.42
C ASN A 62 7.67 -16.54 6.87
N SER A 63 6.77 -16.23 7.81
CA SER A 63 6.90 -16.66 9.21
C SER A 63 6.80 -18.18 9.35
N LEU A 64 5.89 -18.83 8.62
CA LEU A 64 5.78 -20.29 8.60
C LEU A 64 7.05 -20.95 8.07
N VAL A 65 7.60 -20.43 6.96
CA VAL A 65 8.88 -20.90 6.41
C VAL A 65 10.01 -20.74 7.43
N ALA A 66 10.12 -19.55 8.05
CA ALA A 66 11.16 -19.28 9.03
C ALA A 66 11.05 -20.20 10.26
N ALA A 67 9.84 -20.41 10.78
CA ALA A 67 9.60 -21.33 11.89
C ALA A 67 9.95 -22.78 11.52
N GLY A 68 9.60 -23.23 10.31
CA GLY A 68 9.97 -24.55 9.80
C GLY A 68 11.48 -24.73 9.64
N ALA A 69 12.20 -23.69 9.22
CA ALA A 69 13.65 -23.72 9.11
C ALA A 69 14.33 -23.82 10.49
N VAL A 70 13.83 -23.06 11.49
CA VAL A 70 14.34 -23.11 12.87
C VAL A 70 14.09 -24.47 13.51
N SER A 71 12.90 -25.05 13.35
CA SER A 71 12.58 -26.37 13.91
C SER A 71 13.39 -27.48 13.25
N ALA A 72 13.62 -27.40 11.94
CA ALA A 72 14.46 -28.34 11.20
C ALA A 72 15.95 -28.23 11.59
N GLY A 73 16.46 -27.03 11.88
CA GLY A 73 17.85 -26.80 12.27
C GLY A 73 18.27 -27.44 13.61
N GLY A 74 17.32 -27.81 14.47
CA GLY A 74 17.58 -28.56 15.71
C GLY A 74 17.78 -30.07 15.49
N ALA A 75 17.26 -30.62 14.39
CA ALA A 75 17.60 -31.95 13.94
C ALA A 75 18.89 -31.85 13.12
N ARG A 76 19.85 -32.76 13.29
CA ARG A 76 21.04 -32.84 12.40
C ARG A 76 20.56 -33.14 10.98
N ALA A 77 20.20 -32.11 10.23
CA ALA A 77 19.82 -32.22 8.84
C ALA A 77 21.05 -32.75 8.08
N GLY A 78 20.94 -33.94 7.50
CA GLY A 78 21.94 -34.41 6.56
C GLY A 78 22.17 -33.35 5.48
N ARG A 79 23.40 -33.21 4.99
CA ARG A 79 23.76 -32.19 3.99
C ARG A 79 22.82 -32.28 2.79
N ALA A 80 21.88 -31.34 2.69
CA ALA A 80 21.09 -31.18 1.49
C ALA A 80 22.03 -30.84 0.32
N PRO A 81 21.79 -31.37 -0.89
CA PRO A 81 22.62 -31.04 -2.02
C PRO A 81 22.52 -29.54 -2.33
N LEU A 82 23.66 -28.92 -2.64
CA LEU A 82 23.78 -27.46 -2.81
C LEU A 82 22.75 -26.88 -3.80
N TRP A 83 22.42 -27.62 -4.87
CA TRP A 83 21.45 -27.17 -5.87
C TRP A 83 20.02 -27.03 -5.30
N LEU A 84 19.62 -27.88 -4.33
CA LEU A 84 18.31 -27.75 -3.65
C LEU A 84 18.29 -26.52 -2.73
N LEU A 85 19.39 -26.25 -2.03
CA LEU A 85 19.52 -25.06 -1.17
C LEU A 85 19.46 -23.78 -2.01
N VAL A 86 20.16 -23.74 -3.15
CA VAL A 86 20.12 -22.61 -4.08
C VAL A 86 18.72 -22.45 -4.66
N ALA A 87 18.07 -23.52 -5.10
CA ALA A 87 16.70 -23.45 -5.62
C ALA A 87 15.72 -22.91 -4.57
N ALA A 88 15.79 -23.39 -3.33
CA ALA A 88 14.96 -22.90 -2.23
C ALA A 88 15.22 -21.41 -1.95
N LEU A 89 16.49 -20.99 -1.89
CA LEU A 89 16.86 -19.60 -1.66
C LEU A 89 16.32 -18.68 -2.77
N VAL A 90 16.44 -19.09 -4.04
CA VAL A 90 15.91 -18.32 -5.17
C VAL A 90 14.39 -18.15 -5.05
N ILE A 91 13.65 -19.21 -4.71
CA ILE A 91 12.20 -19.14 -4.52
C ILE A 91 11.84 -18.16 -3.40
N LEU A 92 12.51 -18.26 -2.24
CA LEU A 92 12.24 -17.40 -1.08
C LEU A 92 12.55 -15.93 -1.37
N LEU A 93 13.69 -15.64 -1.99
CA LEU A 93 14.06 -14.28 -2.38
C LEU A 93 13.09 -13.70 -3.42
N THR A 94 12.63 -14.52 -4.36
CA THR A 94 11.62 -14.11 -5.36
C THR A 94 10.30 -13.75 -4.66
N GLN A 95 9.88 -14.51 -3.64
CA GLN A 95 8.69 -14.17 -2.86
C GLN A 95 8.86 -12.85 -2.07
N CYS A 96 10.01 -12.61 -1.45
CA CYS A 96 10.30 -11.33 -0.80
C CYS A 96 10.27 -10.16 -1.79
N ALA A 97 10.87 -10.33 -2.97
CA ALA A 97 10.85 -9.32 -4.03
C ALA A 97 9.41 -9.03 -4.50
N ALA A 98 8.61 -10.07 -4.77
CA ALA A 98 7.22 -9.95 -5.17
C ALA A 98 6.39 -9.20 -4.10
N TRP A 99 6.58 -9.53 -2.82
CA TRP A 99 5.94 -8.84 -1.70
C TRP A 99 6.27 -7.34 -1.70
N PHE A 100 7.55 -6.98 -1.82
CA PHE A 100 8.01 -5.59 -1.87
C PHE A 100 7.35 -4.82 -3.03
N PHE A 101 7.36 -5.38 -4.24
CA PHE A 101 6.77 -4.74 -5.41
C PHE A 101 5.25 -4.57 -5.28
N LEU A 102 4.55 -5.55 -4.71
CA LEU A 102 3.11 -5.47 -4.49
C LEU A 102 2.76 -4.33 -3.52
N ILE A 103 3.43 -4.25 -2.36
CA ILE A 103 3.21 -3.16 -1.39
C ILE A 103 3.53 -1.80 -2.02
N ARG A 104 4.61 -1.71 -2.79
CA ARG A 104 4.99 -0.48 -3.50
C ARG A 104 3.96 -0.08 -4.54
N SER A 105 3.39 -1.03 -5.27
CA SER A 105 2.34 -0.79 -6.27
C SER A 105 1.05 -0.26 -5.61
N TYR A 106 0.59 -0.93 -4.55
CA TYR A 106 -0.59 -0.48 -3.81
C TYR A 106 -0.43 0.92 -3.23
N ARG A 107 0.76 1.26 -2.71
CA ARG A 107 1.04 2.62 -2.22
C ARG A 107 0.90 3.67 -3.32
N GLN A 108 1.47 3.42 -4.49
CA GLN A 108 1.40 4.35 -5.62
C GLN A 108 -0.05 4.54 -6.10
N LEU A 109 -0.79 3.44 -6.25
CA LEU A 109 -2.19 3.48 -6.64
C LEU A 109 -3.05 4.24 -5.62
N ASN A 110 -2.83 4.00 -4.32
CA ASN A 110 -3.58 4.69 -3.28
C ASN A 110 -3.26 6.19 -3.25
N ALA A 111 -1.99 6.56 -3.42
CA ALA A 111 -1.58 7.96 -3.49
C ALA A 111 -2.28 8.70 -4.66
N ALA A 112 -2.39 8.07 -5.82
CA ALA A 112 -3.13 8.63 -6.95
C ALA A 112 -4.63 8.79 -6.66
N LYS A 113 -5.25 7.80 -6.00
CA LYS A 113 -6.66 7.86 -5.59
C LYS A 113 -6.92 8.99 -4.59
N TRP A 114 -6.06 9.16 -3.59
CA TRP A 114 -6.18 10.26 -2.63
C TRP A 114 -5.99 11.64 -3.26
N ALA A 115 -5.13 11.76 -4.28
CA ALA A 115 -5.03 13.01 -5.05
C ALA A 115 -6.34 13.35 -5.78
N VAL A 116 -7.00 12.35 -6.38
CA VAL A 116 -8.33 12.52 -7.01
C VAL A 116 -9.38 12.92 -5.96
N ILE A 117 -9.41 12.26 -4.81
CA ILE A 117 -10.34 12.59 -3.70
C ILE A 117 -10.13 14.03 -3.24
N GLY A 118 -8.88 14.46 -3.06
CA GLY A 118 -8.58 15.85 -2.68
C GLY A 118 -9.05 16.86 -3.71
N ALA A 119 -8.92 16.56 -5.01
CA ALA A 119 -9.48 17.40 -6.06
C ALA A 119 -11.02 17.45 -5.99
N PHE A 120 -11.71 16.33 -5.74
CA PHE A 120 -13.16 16.34 -5.52
C PHE A 120 -13.58 17.27 -4.37
N GLU A 121 -12.83 17.27 -3.27
CA GLU A 121 -13.12 18.09 -2.11
C GLU A 121 -13.07 19.60 -2.39
N GLU A 122 -12.35 20.05 -3.43
CA GLU A 122 -12.34 21.46 -3.86
C GLU A 122 -13.73 21.97 -4.31
N ARG A 123 -14.62 21.07 -4.72
CA ARG A 123 -16.00 21.39 -5.12
C ARG A 123 -17.04 21.00 -4.07
N LEU A 124 -16.62 20.38 -2.96
CA LEU A 124 -17.49 20.01 -1.86
C LEU A 124 -17.45 21.06 -0.73
N PRO A 125 -18.46 21.10 0.15
CA PRO A 125 -18.49 22.07 1.24
C PRO A 125 -17.39 21.86 2.29
N ALA A 126 -16.79 20.68 2.36
CA ALA A 126 -15.81 20.32 3.37
C ALA A 126 -14.64 19.51 2.76
N TYR A 127 -13.44 19.79 3.28
CA TYR A 127 -12.21 19.05 2.97
C TYR A 127 -11.95 17.98 4.03
N ALA A 128 -12.78 16.95 4.07
CA ALA A 128 -12.78 15.96 5.14
C ALA A 128 -11.41 15.26 5.29
N TYR A 129 -10.86 14.76 4.17
CA TYR A 129 -9.62 13.98 4.17
C TYR A 129 -8.40 14.80 3.75
N SER A 130 -8.51 15.60 2.68
CA SER A 130 -7.33 16.28 2.12
C SER A 130 -6.75 17.37 3.04
N ARG A 131 -7.59 17.99 3.87
CA ARG A 131 -7.17 19.00 4.85
C ARG A 131 -7.52 18.62 6.28
N GLY A 132 -8.76 18.20 6.55
CA GLY A 132 -9.24 17.89 7.89
C GLY A 132 -8.43 16.79 8.56
N GLU A 133 -8.46 15.59 7.99
CA GLU A 133 -7.68 14.44 8.47
C GLU A 133 -6.17 14.73 8.45
N TRP A 134 -5.67 15.29 7.35
CA TRP A 134 -4.24 15.60 7.22
C TRP A 134 -3.73 16.59 8.30
N ALA A 135 -4.52 17.61 8.64
CA ALA A 135 -4.22 18.54 9.72
C ALA A 135 -4.26 17.85 11.10
N ALA A 136 -5.24 16.96 11.33
CA ALA A 136 -5.31 16.17 12.56
C ALA A 136 -4.08 15.25 12.72
N LEU A 137 -3.55 14.71 11.62
CA LEU A 137 -2.32 13.92 11.59
C LEU A 137 -1.03 14.77 11.71
N GLY A 138 -1.15 16.09 11.91
CA GLY A 138 -0.01 16.98 12.10
C GLY A 138 0.74 17.30 10.81
N GLU A 139 0.10 17.14 9.65
CA GLU A 139 0.61 17.53 8.32
C GLU A 139 1.98 16.92 7.96
N GLY A 140 2.33 15.78 8.57
CA GLY A 140 3.65 15.14 8.42
C GLY A 140 4.80 15.88 9.12
N ARG A 141 4.52 16.87 9.97
CA ARG A 141 5.52 17.64 10.74
C ARG A 141 5.85 16.98 12.08
N ASP A 142 4.92 16.19 12.61
CA ASP A 142 5.05 15.55 13.92
C ASP A 142 5.03 14.02 13.79
N TRP A 143 6.23 13.42 13.79
CA TRP A 143 6.38 11.96 13.70
C TRP A 143 5.77 11.23 14.90
N ARG A 144 5.55 11.91 16.03
CA ARG A 144 4.88 11.33 17.20
C ARG A 144 3.37 11.23 17.02
N ARG A 145 2.77 12.05 16.14
CA ARG A 145 1.33 12.01 15.82
C ARG A 145 1.02 10.99 14.74
N TYR A 146 1.91 10.81 13.77
CA TYR A 146 1.71 9.86 12.69
C TYR A 146 3.03 9.25 12.22
N LEU A 147 3.22 7.97 12.53
CA LEU A 147 4.24 7.11 11.94
C LEU A 147 3.60 6.39 10.74
N PRO A 148 4.04 6.66 9.50
CA PRO A 148 3.51 5.93 8.35
C PRO A 148 3.94 4.46 8.45
N LEU A 149 3.00 3.57 8.81
CA LEU A 149 3.21 2.11 8.85
C LEU A 149 3.82 1.57 7.53
N THR A 150 3.61 2.30 6.43
CA THR A 150 4.12 1.96 5.10
C THR A 150 5.64 1.90 5.02
N HIS A 151 6.36 2.65 5.87
CA HIS A 151 7.81 2.52 5.93
C HIS A 151 8.20 1.19 6.57
N VAL A 152 7.56 0.81 7.67
CA VAL A 152 7.81 -0.47 8.35
C VAL A 152 7.49 -1.64 7.43
N GLU A 153 6.31 -1.64 6.79
CA GLU A 153 5.87 -2.68 5.85
C GLU A 153 6.86 -2.90 4.69
N GLN A 154 7.61 -1.88 4.27
CA GLN A 154 8.59 -1.99 3.17
C GLN A 154 9.92 -2.61 3.60
N TRP A 155 10.28 -2.56 4.88
CA TRP A 155 11.50 -3.18 5.40
C TRP A 155 11.32 -4.67 5.74
N VAL A 156 10.09 -5.10 6.03
CA VAL A 156 9.83 -6.51 6.40
C VAL A 156 10.31 -7.52 5.35
N PRO A 157 10.08 -7.35 4.03
CA PRO A 157 10.60 -8.27 3.01
C PRO A 157 12.14 -8.35 3.03
N TRP A 158 12.83 -7.25 3.32
CA TRP A 158 14.30 -7.22 3.40
C TRP A 158 14.82 -7.97 4.61
N ILE A 159 14.13 -7.89 5.75
CA ILE A 159 14.47 -8.64 6.96
C ILE A 159 14.37 -10.15 6.69
N PHE A 160 13.28 -10.60 6.05
CA PHE A 160 13.13 -12.01 5.67
C PHE A 160 14.18 -12.45 4.65
N ALA A 161 14.41 -11.66 3.60
CA ALA A 161 15.43 -11.94 2.60
C ALA A 161 16.82 -12.11 3.24
N ALA A 162 17.21 -11.20 4.14
CA ALA A 162 18.46 -11.29 4.88
C ALA A 162 18.52 -12.56 5.75
N SER A 163 17.42 -12.90 6.45
CA SER A 163 17.34 -14.11 7.27
C SER A 163 17.52 -15.39 6.46
N TYR A 164 16.96 -15.45 5.24
CA TYR A 164 17.09 -16.60 4.35
C TYR A 164 18.49 -16.77 3.80
N VAL A 165 19.17 -15.66 3.46
CA VAL A 165 20.57 -15.69 3.04
C VAL A 165 21.44 -16.20 4.20
N LEU A 166 21.28 -15.63 5.40
CA LEU A 166 22.03 -16.07 6.58
C LEU A 166 21.81 -17.55 6.89
N GLY A 167 20.55 -18.00 6.95
CA GLY A 167 20.21 -19.41 7.19
C GLY A 167 20.75 -20.35 6.11
N GLY A 168 20.62 -19.97 4.83
CA GLY A 168 21.14 -20.75 3.72
C GLY A 168 22.67 -20.88 3.76
N THR A 169 23.39 -19.80 4.08
CA THR A 169 24.86 -19.84 4.22
C THR A 169 25.29 -20.69 5.42
N ALA A 170 24.59 -20.61 6.55
CA ALA A 170 24.88 -21.42 7.71
C ALA A 170 24.73 -22.93 7.44
N ILE A 171 23.72 -23.33 6.65
CA ILE A 171 23.50 -24.73 6.26
C ILE A 171 24.53 -25.19 5.21
N ALA A 172 24.95 -24.31 4.31
CA ALA A 172 25.90 -24.66 3.24
C ALA A 172 27.34 -24.82 3.74
N PHE A 173 27.74 -24.02 4.75
CA PHE A 173 29.12 -23.94 5.24
C PHE A 173 29.33 -24.44 6.69
N GLY A 174 28.25 -24.71 7.44
CA GLY A 174 28.29 -25.33 8.77
C GLY A 174 28.34 -26.86 8.70
#